data_AF-A0A0C1Q2C8-F1
#
_entry.id   AF-A0A0C1Q2C8-F1
#
_cell.length_a   1.000
_cell.length_b   1.000
_cell.length_c   1.000
_cell.angle_alpha   90.00
_cell.angle_beta   90.00
_cell.angle_gamma   90.00
#
_symmetry.space_group_name_H-M   'P 1'
#
loop_
_entity.id
_entity.type
_entity.pdbx_description
1 polymer ?
#
loop_
_entity_poly.entity_id
_entity_poly.type
_entity_poly.pdbx_seq_one_letter_code
_entity_poly.pdbx_strand_id
1 'polypeptide(L)' 'MSYNLCNLSRAEKYQVQLEYEASFWAYQIKRGKNTREAIYDAINSRPLSERDTLKAKFEQYLGLMLV' A
#
# COMPACT_ATOMS: atom_id res chain seq x y z
N MET A 1 -3.81 7.53 25.42
CA MET A 1 -2.95 8.38 24.56
C MET A 1 -3.52 8.36 23.16
N SER A 2 -3.96 9.50 22.62
CA SER A 2 -4.43 9.60 21.24
C SER A 2 -3.26 9.85 20.30
N TYR A 3 -3.21 9.14 19.17
CA TYR A 3 -2.23 9.39 18.12
C TYR A 3 -2.88 10.28 17.05
N ASN A 4 -2.46 11.54 16.96
CA ASN A 4 -3.07 12.51 16.06
C ASN A 4 -2.35 12.53 14.71
N LEU A 5 -2.98 11.92 13.69
CA LEU A 5 -2.48 11.89 12.31
C LEU A 5 -2.34 13.29 11.69
N CYS A 6 -3.11 14.28 12.17
CA CYS A 6 -3.05 15.65 11.65
C CYS A 6 -1.74 16.36 12.01
N ASN A 7 -1.09 15.94 13.10
CA ASN A 7 0.16 16.55 13.57
C ASN A 7 1.41 15.99 12.86
N LEU A 8 1.26 14.95 12.04
CA LEU A 8 2.35 14.37 11.28
C LEU A 8 2.90 15.35 10.25
N SER A 9 4.20 15.24 10.00
CA SER A 9 4.86 15.93 8.90
C SER A 9 4.28 15.49 7.55
N ARG A 10 4.50 16.29 6.50
CA ARG A 10 4.03 15.95 5.15
C ARG A 10 4.59 14.61 4.67
N ALA A 11 5.85 14.31 5.00
CA ALA A 11 6.49 13.06 4.62
C ALA A 11 5.85 11.86 5.32
N GLU A 12 5.54 11.96 6.61
CA GLU A 12 4.87 10.89 7.37
C GLU A 12 3.43 10.68 6.90
N LYS A 13 2.67 11.75 6.62
CA LYS A 13 1.34 11.65 6.02
C LYS A 13 1.38 10.94 4.68
N TYR A 14 2.41 11.21 3.89
CA TYR A 14 2.61 10.57 2.61
C TYR A 14 2.95 9.07 2.74
N GLN A 15 3.79 8.71 3.71
CA GLN A 15 4.05 7.30 4.04
C GLN A 15 2.76 6.56 4.42
N VAL A 16 1.93 7.16 5.28
CA VAL A 16 0.61 6.59 5.66
C VAL A 16 -0.29 6.39 4.43
N GLN A 17 -0.27 7.32 3.48
CA GLN A 17 -1.03 7.20 2.24
C GLN A 17 -0.55 6.01 1.38
N LEU A 18 0.77 5.82 1.25
CA LEU A 18 1.33 4.68 0.52
C LEU A 18 1.00 3.35 1.19
N GLU A 19 1.06 3.29 2.52
CA GLU A 19 0.67 2.10 3.29
C GLU A 19 -0.82 1.77 3.10
N TYR A 20 -1.68 2.79 3.10
CA TYR A 20 -3.10 2.62 2.83
C TYR A 20 -3.35 2.06 1.42
N GLU A 21 -2.72 2.63 0.38
CA GLU A 21 -2.84 2.12 -1.00
C GLU A 21 -2.43 0.65 -1.11
N ALA A 22 -1.26 0.29 -0.55
CA ALA A 22 -0.77 -1.08 -0.56
C ALA A 22 -1.74 -2.06 0.15
N SER A 23 -2.29 -1.65 1.30
CA SER A 23 -3.26 -2.46 2.05
C SER A 23 -4.59 -2.63 1.29
N PHE A 24 -5.01 -1.58 0.57
CA PHE A 24 -6.24 -1.60 -0.21
C PHE A 24 -6.13 -2.55 -1.41
N TRP A 25 -4.98 -2.56 -2.09
CA TRP A 25 -4.72 -3.52 -3.16
C TRP A 25 -4.72 -4.96 -2.67
N ALA A 26 -4.08 -5.24 -1.53
CA ALA A 26 -4.15 -6.57 -0.91
C ALA A 26 -5.61 -6.99 -0.61
N TYR A 27 -6.42 -6.06 -0.09
CA TYR A 27 -7.84 -6.28 0.16
C TYR A 27 -8.63 -6.56 -1.13
N GLN A 28 -8.35 -5.86 -2.23
CA GLN A 28 -8.99 -6.10 -3.52
C GLN A 28 -8.72 -7.51 -4.05
N ILE A 29 -7.49 -8.02 -3.89
CA ILE A 29 -7.12 -9.39 -4.26
C ILE A 29 -7.86 -10.40 -3.38
N LYS A 30 -7.90 -10.19 -2.06
CA LYS A 30 -8.67 -11.05 -1.14
C LYS A 30 -10.14 -11.15 -1.53
N ARG A 31 -10.72 -10.06 -2.04
CA ARG A 31 -12.13 -10.01 -2.48
C ARG A 31 -12.35 -10.49 -3.92
N GLY A 32 -11.29 -10.92 -4.63
CA GLY A 32 -11.36 -11.33 -6.04
C GLY A 32 -11.73 -10.21 -7.01
N LYS A 33 -11.55 -8.94 -6.60
CA LYS A 33 -11.92 -7.77 -7.40
C LYS A 33 -10.77 -7.28 -8.30
N ASN A 34 -9.56 -7.77 -8.06
CA ASN A 34 -8.37 -7.36 -8.80
C ASN A 34 -7.35 -8.50 -8.86
N THR A 35 -6.43 -8.45 -9.81
CA THR A 35 -5.34 -9.44 -9.96
C THR A 35 -4.01 -8.86 -9.51
N ARG A 36 -3.10 -9.75 -9.11
CA ARG A 36 -1.75 -9.35 -8.68
C ARG A 36 -0.97 -8.63 -9.78
N GLU A 37 -1.17 -9.04 -11.04
CA GLU A 37 -0.56 -8.45 -12.23
C GLU A 37 -0.99 -7.00 -12.43
N ALA A 38 -2.31 -6.74 -12.39
CA ALA A 38 -2.85 -5.39 -12.52
C ALA A 38 -2.35 -4.45 -11.41
N ILE A 39 -2.12 -4.97 -10.19
CA ILE A 39 -1.50 -4.20 -9.11
C ILE A 39 -0.03 -3.91 -9.39
N TYR A 40 0.75 -4.87 -9.90
CA TYR A 40 2.14 -4.59 -10.26
C TYR A 40 2.25 -3.58 -11.40
N ASP A 41 1.36 -3.60 -12.38
CA ASP A 41 1.32 -2.57 -13.43
C ASP A 41 1.04 -1.19 -12.83
N ALA A 42 0.09 -1.11 -11.89
CA ALA A 42 -0.19 0.12 -11.15
C ALA A 42 1.03 0.59 -10.34
N ILE A 43 1.73 -0.31 -9.65
CA ILE A 43 2.97 0.02 -8.92
C ILE A 43 4.04 0.50 -9.89
N ASN A 44 4.24 -0.18 -11.02
CA ASN A 44 5.24 0.17 -12.03
C ASN A 44 4.94 1.51 -12.72
N SER A 45 3.71 1.99 -12.70
CA SER A 45 3.36 3.34 -13.20
C SER A 45 3.80 4.47 -12.27
N ARG A 46 4.10 4.19 -10.98
CA ARG A 46 4.49 5.18 -9.97
C ARG A 46 5.95 5.65 -10.12
N PRO A 47 6.36 6.74 -9.46
CA PRO A 47 7.77 7.15 -9.37
C PRO A 47 8.66 6.07 -8.72
N LEU A 48 9.90 5.94 -9.20
CA LEU A 48 10.86 4.93 -8.73
C LEU A 48 11.06 4.94 -7.20
N SER A 49 11.03 6.12 -6.58
CA SER A 49 11.16 6.28 -5.12
C SER A 49 10.06 5.59 -4.32
N GLU A 50 8.89 5.36 -4.91
CA GLU A 50 7.71 4.78 -4.25
C GLU A 50 7.52 3.31 -4.59
N ARG A 51 8.04 2.85 -5.75
CA ARG A 51 7.83 1.49 -6.27
C ARG A 51 8.29 0.43 -5.27
N ASP A 52 9.50 0.58 -4.76
CA ASP A 52 10.09 -0.42 -3.86
C ASP A 52 9.31 -0.51 -2.55
N THR A 53 8.92 0.64 -1.99
CA THR A 53 8.13 0.71 -0.76
C THR A 53 6.73 0.12 -0.96
N LEU A 54 6.03 0.51 -2.03
CA LEU A 54 4.71 0.00 -2.35
C LEU A 54 4.72 -1.50 -2.59
N LYS A 55 5.69 -2.00 -3.35
CA LYS A 55 5.85 -3.44 -3.62
C LYS A 55 6.07 -4.21 -2.34
N ALA A 56 7.02 -3.80 -1.50
CA ALA A 56 7.31 -4.48 -0.24
C ALA A 56 6.10 -4.50 0.71
N LYS A 57 5.42 -3.36 0.87
CA LYS A 57 4.24 -3.24 1.73
C LYS A 57 3.05 -4.03 1.20
N PHE A 58 2.83 -4.01 -0.11
CA PHE A 58 1.76 -4.78 -0.75
C PHE A 58 1.95 -6.28 -0.51
N GLU A 59 3.15 -6.82 -0.71
CA GLU A 59 3.45 -8.23 -0.41
C GLU A 59 3.22 -8.57 1.05
N GLN A 60 3.66 -7.70 1.96
CA GLN A 60 3.45 -7.86 3.39
C GLN A 60 1.96 -7.95 3.74
N TYR A 61 1.14 -7.00 3.26
CA TYR A 61 -0.29 -7.00 3.54
C TYR A 61 -1.03 -8.14 2.85
N LEU A 62 -0.62 -8.51 1.65
CA LEU A 62 -1.18 -9.67 0.94
C LEU A 62 -0.92 -10.96 1.72
N GLY A 63 0.30 -11.14 2.22
CA GLY A 63 0.66 -12.26 3.10
C GLY A 63 -0.20 -12.30 4.36
N LEU A 64 -0.38 -11.17 5.04
CA LEU A 64 -1.21 -11.08 6.24
C LEU A 64 -2.71 -11.36 5.98
N MET A 65 -3.21 -11.03 4.78
CA MET A 65 -4.63 -11.16 4.44
C MET A 65 -5.02 -12.54 3.92
N LEU A 66 -4.05 -13.31 3.42
CA LEU A 66 -4.23 -14.66 2.86
C LEU A 66 -3.87 -15.80 3.83
N VAL A 67 -3.40 -15.47 5.04
CA VAL A 67 -3.41 -16.39 6.20
C VAL A 67 -4.84 -16.53 6.71
#